data_AF-Q4UAP6-F1
#
_entry.id   AF-Q4UAP6-F1
#
_cell.length_a   1.000
_cell.length_b   1.000
_cell.length_c   1.000
_cell.angle_alpha   90.00
_cell.angle_beta   90.00
_cell.angle_gamma   90.00
#
_symmetry.space_group_name_H-M   'P 1'
#
loop_
_entity.id
_entity.type
_entity.pdbx_description
1 polymer ?
#
loop_
_entity_poly.entity_id
_entity_poly.type
_entity_poly.pdbx_seq_one_letter_code
_entity_poly.pdbx_strand_id
1 'polypeptide(L)'
;MVKLKKGTKRQELARKYNIQRMVSAHKKKLRRMAKKGFKGMKIYVVYKILAPTKSKIPEIPNCIFKKDILANLKRTKEIIDRKKELQKINQKKLQE
;
A
#
# COMPACT_ATOMS: atom_id res chain seq x y z
N MET A 1 -49.71 -3.27 4.93
CA MET A 1 -48.24 -3.22 5.10
C MET A 1 -47.92 -2.72 6.51
N VAL A 2 -47.50 -3.60 7.43
CA VAL A 2 -47.24 -3.22 8.84
C VAL A 2 -45.86 -2.55 8.92
N LYS A 3 -45.80 -1.31 9.40
CA LYS A 3 -44.53 -0.59 9.55
C LYS A 3 -43.75 -1.18 10.73
N LEU A 4 -42.58 -1.78 10.44
CA LEU A 4 -41.67 -2.30 11.46
C LEU A 4 -41.09 -1.15 12.30
N LYS A 5 -41.01 -1.35 13.62
CA LYS A 5 -40.41 -0.38 14.54
C LYS A 5 -38.91 -0.23 14.19
N LYS A 6 -38.48 1.02 13.96
CA LYS A 6 -37.07 1.33 13.73
C LYS A 6 -36.33 1.33 15.06
N GLY A 7 -35.17 0.66 15.10
CA GLY A 7 -34.29 0.69 16.27
C GLY A 7 -33.69 2.09 16.52
N THR A 8 -33.27 2.34 17.75
CA THR A 8 -32.65 3.62 18.12
C THR A 8 -31.16 3.62 17.76
N LYS A 9 -30.63 4.80 17.37
CA LYS A 9 -29.19 4.97 17.11
C LYS A 9 -28.36 5.19 18.39
N ARG A 10 -29.03 5.40 19.52
CA ARG A 10 -28.37 5.67 20.81
C ARG A 10 -27.68 4.39 21.29
N GLN A 11 -26.40 4.50 21.63
CA GLN A 11 -25.65 3.40 22.21
C GLN A 11 -25.72 3.48 23.73
N GLU A 12 -26.08 2.37 24.36
CA GLU A 12 -25.93 2.22 25.81
C GLU A 12 -24.46 2.25 26.20
N LEU A 13 -24.19 2.84 27.36
CA LEU A 13 -22.83 3.04 27.84
C LEU A 13 -22.10 1.70 28.07
N ALA A 14 -22.80 0.70 28.60
CA ALA A 14 -22.27 -0.66 28.77
C ALA A 14 -21.87 -1.29 27.42
N ARG A 15 -22.70 -1.10 26.39
CA ARG A 15 -22.40 -1.59 25.02
C ARG A 15 -21.18 -0.88 24.44
N LYS A 16 -21.04 0.43 24.64
CA LYS A 16 -19.88 1.23 24.21
C LYS A 16 -18.58 0.69 24.82
N TYR A 17 -18.55 0.48 26.13
CA TYR A 17 -17.36 -0.04 26.82
C TYR A 17 -17.03 -1.47 26.43
N ASN A 18 -18.04 -2.32 26.23
CA ASN A 18 -17.84 -3.68 25.73
C ASN A 18 -17.22 -3.70 24.32
N ILE A 19 -17.69 -2.84 23.41
CA ILE A 19 -17.10 -2.69 22.07
C ILE A 19 -15.63 -2.27 22.20
N GLN A 20 -15.31 -1.29 23.04
CA GLN A 20 -13.93 -0.84 23.25
C GLN A 20 -13.03 -1.98 23.75
N ARG A 21 -13.49 -2.78 24.71
CA ARG A 21 -12.76 -3.93 25.26
C ARG A 21 -12.54 -5.02 24.20
N MET A 22 -13.55 -5.32 23.40
CA MET A 22 -13.42 -6.29 22.30
C MET A 22 -12.44 -5.82 21.23
N VAL A 23 -12.51 -4.55 20.83
CA VAL A 23 -11.62 -3.97 19.83
C VAL A 23 -10.17 -3.94 20.32
N SER A 24 -9.93 -3.60 21.59
CA SER A 24 -8.58 -3.57 22.14
C SER A 24 -7.95 -4.98 22.21
N ALA A 25 -8.71 -5.98 22.65
CA ALA A 25 -8.29 -7.38 22.65
C ALA A 25 -8.00 -7.88 21.23
N HIS A 26 -8.87 -7.55 20.27
CA HIS A 26 -8.68 -7.91 18.86
C HIS A 26 -7.41 -7.29 18.28
N LYS A 27 -7.18 -5.98 18.49
CA LYS A 27 -5.93 -5.31 18.07
C LYS A 27 -4.69 -5.96 18.67
N LYS A 28 -4.73 -6.36 19.94
CA LYS A 28 -3.63 -7.09 20.59
C LYS A 28 -3.38 -8.45 19.95
N LYS A 29 -4.44 -9.19 19.58
CA LYS A 29 -4.34 -10.45 18.84
C LYS A 29 -3.70 -10.25 17.46
N LEU A 30 -4.13 -9.24 16.70
CA LEU A 30 -3.55 -8.93 15.39
C LEU A 30 -2.05 -8.61 15.47
N ARG A 31 -1.62 -7.80 16.46
CA ARG A 31 -0.18 -7.51 16.68
C ARG A 31 0.63 -8.77 16.97
N ARG A 32 0.10 -9.71 17.76
CA ARG A 32 0.76 -11.00 18.06
C ARG A 32 0.87 -11.87 16.80
N MET A 33 -0.16 -11.92 15.97
CA MET A 33 -0.14 -12.69 14.71
C MET A 33 0.84 -12.12 13.69
N ALA A 34 0.91 -10.78 13.59
CA ALA A 34 1.89 -10.08 12.75
C ALA A 34 3.34 -10.38 13.20
N LYS A 35 3.62 -10.32 14.52
CA LYS A 35 4.95 -10.64 15.07
C LYS A 35 5.38 -12.10 14.83
N LYS A 36 4.42 -13.03 14.83
CA LYS A 36 4.67 -14.46 14.56
C LYS A 36 4.83 -14.80 13.07
N GLY A 37 4.75 -13.83 12.17
CA GLY A 37 4.93 -14.07 10.73
C GLY A 37 3.82 -14.91 10.08
N PHE A 38 2.65 -15.03 10.71
CA PHE A 38 1.49 -15.66 10.07
C PHE A 38 1.02 -14.79 8.89
N LYS A 39 1.62 -15.03 7.73
CA LYS A 39 1.27 -14.47 6.41
C LYS A 39 -0.13 -14.87 5.91
N GLY A 40 -0.92 -15.58 6.73
CA GLY A 40 -2.24 -16.12 6.38
C GLY A 40 -3.42 -15.18 6.67
N MET A 41 -3.27 -14.21 7.57
CA MET A 41 -4.28 -13.14 7.66
C MET A 41 -3.83 -12.02 6.75
N LYS A 42 -4.36 -12.02 5.53
CA LYS A 42 -4.70 -10.78 4.82
C LYS A 42 -5.64 -10.00 5.74
N ILE A 43 -5.11 -9.38 6.78
CA ILE A 43 -5.84 -8.35 7.49
C ILE A 43 -5.91 -7.24 6.46
N TYR A 44 -7.05 -7.15 5.79
CA TYR A 44 -7.50 -5.96 5.08
C TYR A 44 -7.67 -4.83 6.12
N VAL A 45 -6.58 -4.46 6.79
CA VAL A 45 -6.48 -3.14 7.38
C VAL A 45 -6.11 -2.25 6.22
N VAL A 46 -7.08 -1.42 5.89
CA VAL A 46 -7.15 -0.22 5.06
C VAL A 46 -5.90 0.70 5.04
N TYR A 47 -4.75 0.32 5.61
CA TYR A 47 -3.48 1.01 5.43
C TYR A 47 -2.38 0.00 5.10
N LYS A 48 -2.16 -0.21 3.81
CA LYS A 48 -0.91 -0.31 3.00
C LYS A 48 0.48 -0.53 3.64
N ILE A 49 0.59 -0.95 4.89
CA ILE A 49 1.82 -0.93 5.67
C ILE A 49 1.90 -2.29 6.38
N LEU A 50 3.06 -2.94 6.29
CA LEU A 50 3.42 -4.24 6.91
C LEU A 50 3.16 -5.52 6.09
N ALA A 51 3.68 -5.56 4.86
CA ALA A 51 4.51 -6.67 4.40
C ALA A 51 5.37 -6.22 3.20
N PRO A 52 6.72 -6.27 3.27
CA PRO A 52 7.57 -6.01 2.11
C PRO A 52 7.66 -7.28 1.25
N THR A 53 6.53 -7.85 0.85
CA THR A 53 6.52 -8.80 -0.27
C THR A 53 6.27 -7.96 -1.50
N LYS A 54 7.35 -7.45 -2.11
CA LYS A 54 7.41 -6.71 -3.39
C LYS A 54 6.01 -6.24 -3.83
N SER A 55 5.53 -5.16 -3.23
CA SER A 55 4.22 -4.61 -3.61
C SER A 55 4.25 -4.43 -5.13
N LYS A 56 3.39 -5.16 -5.85
CA LYS A 56 3.28 -5.00 -7.29
C LYS A 56 2.99 -3.53 -7.54
N ILE A 57 3.89 -2.87 -8.26
CA ILE A 57 3.69 -1.49 -8.65
C ILE A 57 2.39 -1.49 -9.45
N PRO A 58 1.39 -0.68 -9.09
CA PRO A 58 0.15 -0.64 -9.85
C PRO A 58 0.47 -0.25 -11.29
N GLU A 59 -0.11 -0.97 -12.24
CA GLU A 59 0.06 -0.69 -13.64
C GLU A 59 -0.55 0.67 -13.99
N ILE A 60 0.03 1.33 -15.01
CA ILE A 60 -0.51 2.58 -15.53
C ILE A 60 -1.93 2.30 -16.04
N PRO A 61 -2.96 2.97 -15.49
CA PRO A 61 -4.35 2.76 -15.89
C PRO A 61 -4.54 3.05 -17.38
N ASN A 62 -5.59 2.49 -17.98
CA ASN A 62 -5.91 2.78 -19.38
C ASN A 62 -6.47 4.21 -19.50
N CYS A 63 -5.57 5.19 -19.68
CA CYS A 63 -5.89 6.58 -19.88
C CYS A 63 -5.50 7.03 -21.30
N ILE A 64 -6.08 8.16 -21.75
CA ILE A 64 -5.86 8.73 -23.08
C ILE A 64 -4.35 8.93 -23.36
N PHE A 65 -3.60 9.36 -22.34
CA PHE A 65 -2.16 9.63 -22.43
C PHE A 65 -1.27 8.41 -22.15
N LYS A 66 -1.81 7.20 -22.01
CA LYS A 66 -1.02 6.01 -21.65
C LYS A 66 0.13 5.76 -22.63
N LYS A 67 -0.10 5.99 -23.94
CA LYS A 67 0.93 5.85 -24.98
C LYS A 67 2.05 6.89 -24.81
N ASP A 68 1.69 8.15 -24.59
CA ASP A 68 2.65 9.25 -24.44
C ASP A 68 3.49 9.10 -23.17
N ILE A 69 2.86 8.69 -22.07
CA ILE A 69 3.53 8.41 -20.79
C ILE A 69 4.56 7.28 -20.97
N LEU A 70 4.17 6.18 -21.64
CA LEU A 70 5.08 5.06 -21.89
C LEU A 70 6.23 5.45 -22.82
N ALA A 71 5.98 6.26 -23.85
CA ALA A 71 7.01 6.76 -24.75
C ALA A 71 8.02 7.67 -24.01
N ASN A 72 7.52 8.57 -23.15
CA ASN A 72 8.37 9.44 -22.34
C ASN A 72 9.21 8.68 -21.32
N LEU A 73 8.66 7.62 -20.71
CA LEU A 73 9.42 6.75 -19.80
C LEU A 73 10.56 6.02 -20.52
N LYS A 74 10.36 5.57 -21.75
CA LYS A 74 11.43 4.96 -22.55
C LYS A 74 12.52 5.97 -22.89
N ARG A 75 12.14 7.14 -23.40
CA ARG A 75 13.09 8.21 -23.79
C ARG A 75 13.93 8.69 -22.60
N THR A 76 13.31 8.88 -21.44
CA THR A 76 14.02 9.30 -20.23
C THR A 76 15.01 8.25 -19.75
N LYS A 77 14.65 6.95 -19.84
CA LYS A 77 15.57 5.86 -19.52
C LYS A 77 16.80 5.85 -20.42
N GLU A 78 16.61 5.98 -21.74
CA GLU A 78 17.72 6.03 -22.72
C GLU A 78 18.68 7.20 -22.45
N ILE A 79 18.14 8.39 -22.12
CA ILE A 79 18.96 9.56 -21.79
C ILE A 79 19.79 9.30 -20.53
N ILE A 80 19.19 8.69 -19.50
CA ILE A 80 19.89 8.35 -18.25
C ILE A 80 21.01 7.34 -18.51
N ASP A 81 20.74 6.31 -19.31
CA ASP A 81 21.72 5.27 -19.60
C ASP A 81 22.91 5.83 -20.40
N ARG A 82 22.66 6.66 -21.43
CA ARG A 82 23.71 7.39 -22.16
C ARG A 82 24.53 8.30 -21.24
N LYS A 83 23.89 9.03 -20.32
CA LYS A 83 24.60 9.88 -19.34
C LYS A 83 25.52 9.07 -18.43
N LYS A 84 25.08 7.89 -17.98
CA LYS A 84 25.91 7.00 -17.15
C LYS A 84 27.11 6.47 -17.91
N GLU A 85 26.95 6.12 -19.19
CA GLU A 85 28.05 5.67 -20.04
C GLU A 85 29.10 6.77 -20.25
N LEU A 86 28.65 7.99 -20.57
CA LEU A 86 29.54 9.14 -20.71
C LEU A 86 30.28 9.46 -19.40
N GLN A 87 29.61 9.39 -18.26
CA GLN A 87 30.27 9.55 -16.95
C GLN A 87 31.33 8.49 -16.69
N LYS A 88 31.08 7.23 -17.03
CA LYS A 88 32.06 6.15 -16.91
C LYS A 88 33.28 6.37 -17.82
N ILE A 89 33.06 6.81 -19.06
CA ILE A 89 34.16 7.11 -20.00
C ILE A 89 35.02 8.27 -19.48
N ASN A 90 34.38 9.34 -19.00
CA ASN A 90 35.09 10.49 -18.44
C ASN A 90 35.88 10.13 -17.17
N GLN A 91 35.33 9.26 -16.31
CA GLN A 91 36.06 8.78 -15.12
C GLN A 91 37.29 7.94 -15.48
N LYS A 92 37.22 7.09 -16.52
CA LYS A 92 38.39 6.32 -16.99
C LYS A 92 39.48 7.23 -17.55
N LYS A 93 39.11 8.24 -18.34
CA LYS A 93 40.05 9.22 -18.91
C LYS A 93 40.74 10.13 -17.87
N LEU A 94 40.19 10.22 -16.66
CA LEU A 94 40.78 10.98 -15.54
C LEU A 94 41.74 10.13 -14.68
N GLN A 95 41.75 8.81 -14.89
CA GLN A 95 42.59 7.86 -14.16
C GLN A 95 43.81 7.39 -14.97
N GLU A 96 43.82 7.64 -16.28
CA GLU A 96 44.97 7.56 -17.19
C GLU A 96 45.74 8.89 -17.19
#